data_AF-A0A1N6LDD6-F1
#
_entry.id   AF-A0A1N6LDD6-F1
#
_cell.length_a   1.000
_cell.length_b   1.000
_cell.length_c   1.000
_cell.angle_alpha   90.00
_cell.angle_beta   90.00
_cell.angle_gamma   90.00
#
_symmetry.space_group_name_H-M   'P 1'
#
loop_
_entity.id
_entity.type
_entity.pdbx_description
1 polymer ?
#
loop_
_entity_poly.entity_id
_entity_poly.type
_entity_poly.pdbx_seq_one_letter_code
_entity_poly.pdbx_strand_id
1 'polypeptide(L)'
;MQIDGDTIKLRDDSEVTVMMAKTLTLDCPLGEHGRDALTTEGPTKLPEAFRAIQAGKLPRKAGLILVRDGLQYELTLQAETLAVSGANLPKPEGISREDAKPARIEGLRHLVETLDLLYDAYGRCRTGPEWSGEIGRIRLWLNAA
;
A
#
# COMPACT_ATOMS: atom_id res chain seq x y z
N MET A 1 7.44 -10.91 13.30
CA MET A 1 6.79 -11.44 12.09
C MET A 1 7.14 -10.46 10.98
N GLN A 2 7.95 -10.87 9.98
CA GLN A 2 8.45 -9.96 8.94
C GLN A 2 7.27 -9.55 8.04
N ILE A 3 7.09 -8.25 7.81
CA ILE A 3 6.13 -7.74 6.83
C ILE A 3 6.81 -7.90 5.47
N ASP A 4 6.28 -8.75 4.61
CA ASP A 4 6.85 -8.94 3.29
C ASP A 4 6.45 -7.74 2.43
N GLY A 5 7.43 -7.09 1.82
CA GLY A 5 7.25 -5.98 0.90
C GLY A 5 7.75 -6.35 -0.49
N ASP A 6 7.24 -5.65 -1.48
CA ASP A 6 7.76 -5.72 -2.85
C ASP A 6 8.34 -4.36 -3.24
N THR A 7 9.33 -4.37 -4.13
CA THR A 7 9.99 -3.15 -4.60
C THR A 7 9.55 -2.83 -6.01
N ILE A 8 8.97 -1.64 -6.17
CA ILE A 8 8.43 -1.16 -7.44
C ILE A 8 9.41 -0.15 -8.02
N LYS A 9 9.85 -0.39 -9.27
CA LYS A 9 10.60 0.60 -10.04
C LYS A 9 9.69 1.73 -10.50
N LEU A 10 10.11 2.96 -10.24
CA LEU A 10 9.39 4.16 -10.58
C LEU A 10 9.93 4.76 -11.89
N ARG A 11 9.20 5.74 -12.44
CA ARG A 11 9.51 6.34 -13.74
C ARG A 11 10.73 7.27 -13.73
N ASP A 12 11.08 7.78 -12.56
CA ASP A 12 12.25 8.62 -12.30
C ASP A 12 13.52 7.79 -11.98
N ASP A 13 13.48 6.48 -12.29
CA ASP A 13 14.52 5.49 -12.01
C ASP A 13 14.77 5.22 -10.51
N SER A 14 13.98 5.82 -9.62
CA SER A 14 13.97 5.47 -8.19
C SER A 14 13.19 4.18 -7.92
N GLU A 15 13.34 3.66 -6.71
CA GLU A 15 12.62 2.48 -6.24
C GLU A 15 11.85 2.80 -4.98
N VAL A 16 10.65 2.24 -4.86
CA VAL A 16 9.85 2.29 -3.63
C VAL A 16 9.52 0.88 -3.17
N THR A 17 9.86 0.58 -1.93
CA THR A 17 9.41 -0.65 -1.26
C THR A 17 8.05 -0.41 -0.63
N VAL A 18 7.09 -1.26 -0.95
CA VAL A 18 5.71 -1.21 -0.46
C VAL A 18 5.43 -2.44 0.38
N MET A 19 4.94 -2.22 1.60
CA MET A 19 4.60 -3.27 2.57
C MET A 19 3.16 -3.08 3.05
N MET A 20 2.36 -4.15 3.08
CA MET A 20 1.02 -4.09 3.69
C MET A 20 1.12 -4.27 5.21
N ALA A 21 0.68 -3.27 5.97
CA ALA A 21 0.84 -3.24 7.42
C ALA A 21 -0.41 -2.73 8.13
N LYS A 22 -0.54 -3.08 9.41
CA LYS A 22 -1.52 -2.56 10.39
C LYS A 22 -2.98 -2.89 10.13
N THR A 23 -3.51 -2.61 8.94
CA THR A 23 -4.95 -2.77 8.66
C THR A 23 -5.22 -3.30 7.26
N LEU A 24 -6.18 -4.21 7.16
CA LEU A 24 -6.77 -4.66 5.91
C LEU A 24 -8.28 -4.80 6.13
N THR A 25 -9.08 -4.05 5.36
CA THR A 25 -10.54 -4.22 5.34
C THR A 25 -10.94 -4.90 4.05
N LEU A 26 -11.70 -6.00 4.18
CA LEU A 26 -12.26 -6.77 3.08
C LEU A 26 -13.79 -6.66 3.13
N ASP A 27 -14.43 -6.47 1.98
CA ASP A 27 -15.88 -6.37 1.90
C ASP A 27 -16.43 -7.05 0.64
N CYS A 28 -17.61 -7.65 0.76
CA CYS A 28 -18.28 -8.27 -0.37
C CYS A 28 -18.97 -7.19 -1.21
N PRO A 29 -18.62 -7.02 -2.50
CA PRO A 29 -19.24 -6.00 -3.35
C PRO A 29 -20.74 -6.23 -3.55
N LEU A 30 -21.22 -7.46 -3.39
CA LEU A 30 -22.63 -7.83 -3.49
C LEU A 30 -23.40 -7.71 -2.15
N GLY A 31 -22.71 -7.35 -1.05
CA GLY A 31 -23.32 -7.20 0.27
C GLY A 31 -23.73 -8.52 0.95
N GLU A 32 -23.51 -9.67 0.31
CA GLU A 32 -24.00 -10.98 0.77
C GLU A 32 -23.18 -11.56 1.93
N HIS A 33 -21.87 -11.28 2.00
CA HIS A 33 -20.94 -11.98 2.90
C HIS A 33 -20.33 -11.09 4.00
N GLY A 34 -20.83 -9.85 4.14
CA GLY A 34 -20.41 -8.90 5.19
C GLY A 34 -18.96 -8.38 5.08
N ARG A 35 -18.58 -7.56 6.06
CA ARG A 35 -17.28 -6.84 6.13
C ARG A 35 -16.35 -7.49 7.15
N ASP A 36 -15.12 -7.77 6.74
CA ASP A 36 -14.03 -8.17 7.63
C ASP A 36 -13.04 -7.00 7.81
N ALA A 37 -12.62 -6.76 9.04
CA ALA A 37 -11.60 -5.76 9.36
C ALA A 37 -10.50 -6.42 10.18
N LEU A 38 -9.33 -6.57 9.57
CA LEU A 38 -8.15 -7.17 10.18
C LEU A 38 -7.22 -6.06 10.64
N THR A 39 -6.79 -6.14 11.90
CA THR A 39 -5.82 -5.21 12.49
C THR A 39 -4.67 -6.00 13.09
N THR A 40 -3.55 -6.09 12.37
CA THR A 40 -2.34 -6.83 12.77
C THR A 40 -1.15 -6.30 11.97
N GLU A 41 0.07 -6.58 12.42
CA GLU A 41 1.32 -6.14 11.76
C GLU A 41 1.47 -6.72 10.34
N GLY A 42 0.94 -7.93 10.07
CA GLY A 42 0.98 -8.57 8.75
C GLY A 42 -0.37 -9.14 8.34
N PRO A 43 -1.36 -8.30 7.96
CA PRO A 43 -2.75 -8.75 7.76
C PRO A 43 -2.90 -9.69 6.56
N THR A 44 -1.98 -9.61 5.60
CA THR A 44 -1.94 -10.48 4.42
C THR A 44 -1.51 -11.91 4.70
N LYS A 45 -0.93 -12.18 5.88
CA LYS A 45 -0.47 -13.53 6.29
C LYS A 45 -1.53 -14.30 7.10
N LEU A 46 -2.65 -13.67 7.44
CA LEU A 46 -3.71 -14.33 8.17
C LEU A 46 -4.49 -15.27 7.26
N PRO A 47 -4.66 -16.56 7.62
CA PRO A 47 -5.51 -17.48 6.88
C PRO A 47 -6.93 -16.95 6.66
N GLU A 48 -7.44 -16.16 7.62
CA GLU A 48 -8.74 -15.50 7.55
C GLU A 48 -8.80 -14.46 6.42
N ALA A 49 -7.74 -13.67 6.23
CA ALA A 49 -7.65 -12.71 5.13
C ALA A 49 -7.74 -13.42 3.78
N PHE A 50 -7.04 -14.55 3.67
CA PHE A 50 -6.97 -15.32 2.44
C PHE A 50 -8.30 -15.99 2.11
N ARG A 51 -8.92 -16.66 3.09
CA ARG A 51 -10.25 -17.27 2.95
C ARG A 51 -11.31 -16.23 2.57
N ALA A 52 -11.26 -15.04 3.15
CA ALA A 52 -12.16 -13.95 2.81
C ALA A 52 -12.02 -13.52 1.34
N ILE A 53 -10.81 -13.42 0.81
CA ILE A 53 -10.58 -13.10 -0.60
C ILE A 53 -11.03 -14.25 -1.51
N GLN A 54 -10.75 -15.50 -1.15
CA GLN A 54 -11.25 -16.67 -1.87
C GLN A 54 -12.78 -16.75 -1.91
N ALA A 55 -13.45 -16.27 -0.85
CA ALA A 55 -14.91 -16.14 -0.79
C ALA A 55 -15.47 -14.95 -1.59
N GLY A 56 -14.62 -14.22 -2.32
CA GLY A 56 -15.03 -13.10 -3.19
C GLY A 56 -15.10 -11.74 -2.49
N LYS A 57 -14.58 -11.59 -1.26
CA LYS A 57 -14.41 -10.27 -0.65
C LYS A 57 -13.23 -9.54 -1.28
N LEU A 58 -13.38 -8.24 -1.48
CA LEU A 58 -12.36 -7.40 -2.10
C LEU A 58 -11.72 -6.46 -1.07
N PRO A 59 -10.40 -6.19 -1.15
CA PRO A 59 -9.77 -5.14 -0.38
C PRO A 59 -10.42 -3.79 -0.62
N ARG A 60 -10.88 -3.15 0.46
CA ARG A 60 -11.46 -1.80 0.46
C ARG A 60 -10.54 -0.75 1.08
N LYS A 61 -9.74 -1.17 2.06
CA LYS A 61 -8.82 -0.30 2.80
C LYS A 61 -7.58 -1.08 3.20
N ALA A 62 -6.39 -0.52 2.96
CA ALA A 62 -5.11 -1.15 3.30
C ALA A 62 -4.17 -0.15 3.95
N GLY A 63 -3.62 -0.51 5.11
CA GLY A 63 -2.48 0.19 5.69
C GLY A 63 -1.21 -0.21 4.94
N LEU A 64 -0.39 0.78 4.65
CA LEU A 64 0.83 0.64 3.86
C LEU A 64 2.00 1.28 4.60
N ILE A 65 3.15 0.65 4.49
CA ILE A 65 4.45 1.27 4.76
C ILE A 65 5.14 1.44 3.41
N LEU A 66 5.57 2.66 3.10
CA LEU A 66 6.32 3.00 1.90
C LEU A 66 7.74 3.39 2.29
N VAL A 67 8.74 2.89 1.58
CA VAL A 67 10.14 3.29 1.76
C VAL A 67 10.71 3.71 0.42
N ARG A 68 11.11 4.99 0.28
CA ARG A 68 11.78 5.55 -0.91
C ARG A 68 12.86 6.53 -0.45
N ASP A 69 14.04 6.46 -1.06
CA ASP A 69 15.19 7.31 -0.72
C ASP A 69 15.57 7.30 0.77
N GLY A 70 15.39 6.15 1.44
CA GLY A 70 15.66 6.01 2.88
C GLY A 70 14.61 6.65 3.80
N LEU A 71 13.55 7.25 3.25
CA LEU A 71 12.43 7.81 4.01
C LEU A 71 11.30 6.79 4.10
N GLN A 72 10.82 6.56 5.32
CA GLN A 72 9.71 5.65 5.60
C GLN A 72 8.43 6.42 5.92
N TYR A 73 7.37 6.13 5.17
CA TYR A 73 6.03 6.67 5.37
C TYR A 73 5.09 5.55 5.81
N GLU A 74 4.15 5.87 6.69
CA GLU A 74 3.04 4.96 6.97
C GLU A 74 1.74 5.67 6.62
N LEU A 75 0.85 5.00 5.91
CA LEU A 75 -0.43 5.59 5.52
C LEU A 75 -1.49 4.52 5.36
N THR A 76 -2.73 4.94 5.15
CA THR A 76 -3.80 4.03 4.74
C THR A 76 -4.41 4.49 3.42
N LEU A 77 -4.52 3.56 2.48
CA LEU A 77 -5.10 3.76 1.16
C LEU A 77 -6.51 3.16 1.09
N GLN A 78 -7.46 3.90 0.50
CA GLN A 78 -8.80 3.42 0.15
C GLN A 78 -8.84 2.95 -1.30
N ALA A 79 -9.43 1.78 -1.57
CA ALA A 79 -9.32 1.14 -2.88
C ALA A 79 -10.11 1.85 -3.99
N GLU A 80 -11.25 2.48 -3.67
CA GLU A 80 -12.17 3.05 -4.67
C GLU A 80 -11.73 4.42 -5.15
N THR A 81 -11.17 5.20 -4.22
CA THR A 81 -10.82 6.61 -4.45
C THR A 81 -9.33 6.83 -4.49
N LEU A 82 -8.53 5.82 -4.10
CA LEU A 82 -7.11 5.96 -3.79
C LEU A 82 -6.83 7.08 -2.79
N ALA A 83 -7.82 7.43 -1.97
CA ALA A 83 -7.67 8.43 -0.93
C ALA A 83 -6.70 7.94 0.14
N VAL A 84 -5.71 8.77 0.42
CA VAL A 84 -4.76 8.57 1.51
C VAL A 84 -5.34 9.12 2.81
N SER A 85 -5.22 8.35 3.88
CA SER A 85 -5.66 8.72 5.23
C SER A 85 -4.60 8.35 6.26
N GLY A 86 -4.46 9.17 7.31
CA GLY A 86 -3.54 8.90 8.42
C GLY A 86 -2.06 8.81 8.02
N ALA A 87 -1.61 9.61 7.05
CA ALA A 87 -0.22 9.62 6.62
C ALA A 87 0.71 10.14 7.72
N ASN A 88 1.56 9.26 8.23
CA ASN A 88 2.65 9.56 9.15
C ASN A 88 3.93 9.80 8.36
N LEU A 89 4.48 11.01 8.51
CA LEU A 89 5.76 11.39 7.92
C LEU A 89 6.92 11.03 8.86
N PRO A 90 8.13 10.78 8.33
CA PRO A 90 9.35 10.67 9.12
C PRO A 90 9.50 11.85 10.07
N LYS A 91 9.90 11.57 11.31
CA LYS A 91 10.20 12.62 12.27
C LYS A 91 11.55 13.24 11.90
N PRO A 92 11.65 14.58 11.79
CA PRO A 92 12.95 15.22 11.64
C PRO A 92 13.75 15.04 12.94
N GLU A 93 14.81 14.23 12.89
CA GLU A 93 15.72 14.00 14.02
C GLU A 93 17.01 14.81 13.83
N GLY A 94 17.61 15.26 14.94
CA GLY A 94 18.91 15.93 14.91
C GLY A 94 18.91 17.37 14.36
N ILE A 95 17.75 17.98 14.13
CA ILE A 95 17.64 19.36 13.63
C ILE A 95 16.94 20.30 14.62
N SER A 96 17.14 21.61 14.43
CA SER A 96 16.54 22.63 15.28
C SER A 96 15.01 22.67 15.14
N ARG A 97 14.32 23.28 16.11
CA ARG A 97 12.86 23.50 16.03
C ARG A 97 12.48 24.38 14.83
N GLU A 98 13.36 25.29 14.43
CA GLU A 98 13.15 26.19 13.29
C GLU A 98 13.21 25.39 11.97
N ASP A 99 14.16 24.46 11.86
CA ASP A 99 14.36 23.61 10.68
C ASP A 99 13.34 22.45 10.60
N ALA A 100 12.75 22.04 11.73
CA ALA A 100 11.75 20.97 11.78
C ALA A 100 10.51 21.24 10.94
N LYS A 101 10.08 22.50 10.81
CA LYS A 101 8.90 22.88 10.02
C LYS A 101 9.17 22.76 8.51
N PRO A 102 10.23 23.38 7.94
CA PRO A 102 10.63 23.14 6.56
C PRO A 102 10.83 21.66 6.23
N ALA A 103 11.54 20.91 7.09
CA ALA A 103 11.79 19.49 6.86
C ALA A 103 10.49 18.67 6.74
N ARG A 104 9.48 18.99 7.56
CA ARG A 104 8.16 18.35 7.47
C ARG A 104 7.42 18.67 6.17
N ILE A 105 7.54 19.91 5.67
CA ILE A 105 6.95 20.30 4.38
C ILE A 105 7.64 19.54 3.25
N GLU A 106 8.95 19.39 3.31
CA GLU A 106 9.71 18.63 2.32
C GLU A 106 9.34 17.15 2.33
N GLY A 107 9.24 16.53 3.51
CA GLY A 107 8.76 15.16 3.63
C GLY A 107 7.33 14.97 3.10
N LEU A 108 6.46 15.98 3.22
CA LEU A 108 5.14 15.93 2.60
C LEU A 108 5.20 16.01 1.08
N ARG A 109 6.05 16.89 0.52
CA ARG A 109 6.26 16.99 -0.94
C ARG A 109 6.79 15.69 -1.52
N HIS A 110 7.80 15.10 -0.86
CA HIS A 110 8.38 13.82 -1.26
C HIS A 110 7.35 12.68 -1.19
N LEU A 111 6.50 12.65 -0.15
CA LEU A 111 5.40 11.68 -0.10
C LEU A 111 4.41 11.86 -1.26
N VAL A 112 4.00 13.09 -1.56
CA VAL A 112 3.07 13.35 -2.68
C VAL A 112 3.68 12.89 -4.01
N GLU A 113 4.93 13.23 -4.26
CA GLU A 113 5.65 12.75 -5.45
C GLU A 113 5.73 11.22 -5.49
N THR A 114 6.04 10.58 -4.36
CA THR A 114 6.09 9.11 -4.26
C THR A 114 4.74 8.49 -4.60
N LEU A 115 3.63 9.09 -4.17
CA LEU A 115 2.28 8.63 -4.49
C LEU A 115 1.94 8.83 -5.97
N ASP A 116 2.31 9.96 -6.57
CA ASP A 116 2.11 10.23 -8.00
C ASP A 116 2.88 9.21 -8.87
N LEU A 117 4.13 8.91 -8.50
CA LEU A 117 4.95 7.91 -9.19
C LEU A 117 4.41 6.49 -9.03
N LEU A 118 3.92 6.13 -7.84
CA LEU A 118 3.24 4.85 -7.59
C LEU A 118 1.97 4.73 -8.43
N TYR A 119 1.20 5.82 -8.54
CA TYR A 119 -0.02 5.85 -9.34
C TYR A 119 0.29 5.73 -10.84
N ASP A 120 1.34 6.37 -11.34
CA ASP A 120 1.84 6.18 -12.71
C ASP A 120 2.24 4.73 -12.96
N ALA A 121 3.01 4.11 -12.05
CA ALA A 121 3.40 2.70 -12.15
C ALA A 121 2.17 1.76 -12.18
N TYR A 122 1.21 1.99 -11.30
CA TYR A 122 -0.07 1.27 -11.31
C TYR A 122 -0.82 1.45 -12.62
N GLY A 123 -0.96 2.69 -13.11
CA GLY A 123 -1.66 3.00 -14.35
C GLY A 123 -1.03 2.28 -15.54
N ARG A 124 0.29 2.37 -15.70
CA ARG A 124 1.05 1.69 -16.76
C ARG A 124 0.84 0.18 -16.73
N CYS A 125 0.90 -0.44 -15.56
CA CYS A 125 0.65 -1.87 -15.42
C CYS A 125 -0.81 -2.22 -15.75
N ARG A 126 -1.77 -1.51 -15.14
CA ARG A 126 -3.21 -1.82 -15.20
C ARG A 126 -3.82 -1.66 -16.59
N THR A 127 -3.31 -0.71 -17.39
CA THR A 127 -3.75 -0.45 -18.77
C THR A 127 -2.78 -0.98 -19.81
N GLY A 128 -1.63 -1.52 -19.39
CA GLY A 128 -0.60 -2.05 -20.27
C GLY A 128 -0.79 -3.52 -20.62
N PRO A 129 0.05 -4.06 -21.52
CA PRO A 129 0.01 -5.46 -21.93
C PRO A 129 0.34 -6.43 -20.78
N GLU A 130 1.12 -5.98 -19.80
CA GLU A 130 1.55 -6.75 -18.63
C GLU A 130 0.39 -7.16 -17.71
N TRP A 131 -0.73 -6.44 -17.74
CA TRP A 131 -1.89 -6.71 -16.88
C TRP A 131 -2.39 -8.16 -16.96
N SER A 132 -2.35 -8.75 -18.14
CA SER A 132 -2.76 -10.15 -18.34
C SER A 132 -1.89 -11.12 -17.52
N GLY A 133 -0.59 -10.85 -17.47
CA GLY A 133 0.37 -11.58 -16.63
C GLY A 133 0.09 -11.37 -15.15
N GLU A 134 -0.16 -10.13 -14.73
CA GLU A 134 -0.51 -9.80 -13.34
C GLU A 134 -1.75 -10.53 -12.85
N ILE A 135 -2.81 -10.55 -13.65
CA ILE A 135 -4.02 -11.32 -13.34
C ILE A 135 -3.69 -12.81 -13.19
N GLY A 136 -2.81 -13.35 -14.03
CA GLY A 136 -2.30 -14.71 -13.88
C GLY A 136 -1.61 -14.93 -12.54
N ARG A 137 -0.70 -14.03 -12.16
CA ARG A 137 0.03 -14.06 -10.87
C ARG A 137 -0.93 -13.98 -9.68
N ILE A 138 -1.92 -13.09 -9.73
CA ILE A 138 -2.94 -12.94 -8.68
C ILE A 138 -3.77 -14.23 -8.55
N ARG A 139 -4.22 -14.82 -9.65
CA ARG A 139 -4.99 -16.09 -9.63
C ARG A 139 -4.17 -17.26 -9.09
N LEU A 140 -2.90 -17.35 -9.49
CA LEU A 140 -1.99 -18.36 -8.97
C LEU A 140 -1.79 -18.20 -7.46
N TRP A 141 -1.55 -16.96 -7.01
CA TRP A 141 -1.44 -16.64 -5.59
C TRP A 141 -2.69 -17.06 -4.81
N LEU A 142 -3.89 -16.76 -5.32
CA LEU A 142 -5.18 -17.13 -4.69
C LEU A 142 -5.43 -18.64 -4.59
N ASN A 143 -4.83 -19.43 -5.48
CA ASN A 143 -4.98 -20.88 -5.51
C ASN A 143 -3.85 -21.63 -4.77
N ALA A 144 -2.73 -20.95 -4.50
CA ALA A 144 -1.53 -21.56 -3.92
C ALA A 144 -1.49 -21.50 -2.38
N ALA A 145 -2.34 -20.70 -1.76
CA ALA A 145 -2.49 -20.65 -0.29
C ALA A 145 -3.75 -21.39 0.19
#